data_AF-A0A0B6ZQZ6-F1
#
_entry.id   AF-A0A0B6ZQZ6-F1
#
_cell.length_a   1.000
_cell.length_b   1.000
_cell.length_c   1.000
_cell.angle_alpha   90.00
_cell.angle_beta   90.00
_cell.angle_gamma   90.00
#
_symmetry.space_group_name_H-M   'P 1'
#
loop_
_entity.id
_entity.type
_entity.pdbx_description
1 polymer ?
#
loop_
_entity_poly.entity_id
_entity_poly.type
_entity_poly.pdbx_seq_one_letter_code
_entity_poly.pdbx_strand_id
1 'polypeptide(L)'
;VTCIDVFSKYAWASPIKTPDEINSFKELQEKVDGYLIQKHKAEVEFGDIPDEFRDPLMDTLMVDPVILPGGTVMERAIITRHLLNSQTDPFNRQPLREEELVPATELKKKISSWLAEKKNSK
;
A
#
# COMPACT_ATOMS: atom_id res chain seq x y z
N VAL A 1 15.49 46.86 41.11
CA VAL A 1 14.50 46.35 40.14
C VAL A 1 15.22 45.26 39.37
N THR A 2 15.00 44.01 39.76
CA THR A 2 15.74 42.86 39.21
C THR A 2 15.28 42.61 37.78
N CYS A 3 16.22 42.18 36.92
CA CYS A 3 16.00 41.87 35.51
C CYS A 3 14.88 40.86 35.22
N ILE A 4 14.29 40.28 36.26
CA ILE A 4 13.20 39.29 36.20
C ILE A 4 11.88 39.95 35.76
N ASP A 5 11.68 41.25 36.02
CA ASP A 5 10.39 41.92 35.74
C ASP A 5 10.23 42.41 34.28
N VAL A 6 11.29 42.39 33.47
CA VAL A 6 11.24 42.87 32.06
C VAL A 6 10.85 41.76 31.09
N PHE A 7 11.14 40.50 31.43
CA PHE A 7 10.78 39.33 30.59
C PHE A 7 9.28 39.03 30.55
N SER A 8 8.50 39.59 31.48
CA SER A 8 7.03 39.50 31.47
C SER A 8 6.39 40.39 30.38
N LYS A 9 7.13 41.36 29.82
CA LYS A 9 6.58 42.38 28.90
C LYS A 9 6.80 42.11 27.42
N TYR A 10 7.71 41.20 27.05
CA TYR A 10 8.03 40.89 25.65
C TYR A 10 7.76 39.43 25.31
N ALA A 11 6.47 39.14 25.11
CA ALA A 11 5.93 38.36 23.99
C ALA A 11 6.58 37.02 23.58
N TRP A 12 7.00 36.19 24.53
CA TRP A 12 7.12 34.73 24.28
C TRP A 12 5.82 33.98 24.59
N ALA A 13 4.80 34.68 25.08
CA ALA A 13 3.51 34.13 25.52
C ALA A 13 2.46 33.96 24.41
N SER A 14 2.83 34.16 23.14
CA SER A 14 1.92 33.85 22.03
C SER A 14 2.16 32.42 21.57
N PRO A 15 1.13 31.55 21.58
CA PRO A 15 1.31 30.18 21.13
C PRO A 15 1.77 30.19 19.66
N ILE A 16 2.83 29.42 19.37
CA ILE A 16 3.44 29.30 18.03
C ILE A 16 2.42 28.85 16.99
N LYS A 17 1.37 28.15 17.43
CA LYS A 17 0.24 27.71 16.63
C LYS A 17 -1.07 28.10 17.28
N THR A 18 -2.01 28.53 16.44
CA THR A 18 -3.39 28.80 16.86
C THR A 18 -4.07 27.48 17.26
N PRO A 19 -5.09 27.52 18.14
CA PRO A 19 -5.87 26.33 18.49
C PRO A 19 -6.45 25.60 17.27
N ASP A 20 -6.85 26.34 16.23
CA ASP A 20 -7.42 25.79 15.00
C ASP A 20 -6.36 25.06 14.15
N GLU A 21 -5.14 25.59 14.05
CA GLU A 21 -4.01 24.89 13.42
C GLU A 21 -3.65 23.61 14.17
N ILE A 22 -3.70 23.63 15.51
CA ILE A 22 -3.44 22.46 16.36
C ILE A 22 -4.53 21.40 16.13
N ASN A 23 -5.80 21.80 16.05
CA ASN A 23 -6.91 20.88 15.78
C ASN A 23 -6.82 20.28 14.37
N SER A 24 -6.50 21.10 13.37
CA SER A 24 -6.28 20.62 11.99
C SER A 24 -5.18 19.56 11.92
N PHE A 25 -4.10 19.74 12.70
CA PHE A 25 -3.01 18.76 12.77
C PHE A 25 -3.43 17.47 13.50
N LYS A 26 -4.25 17.57 14.55
CA LYS A 26 -4.83 16.40 15.23
C LYS A 26 -5.73 15.59 14.31
N GLU A 27 -6.59 16.25 13.53
CA GLU A 27 -7.43 15.58 12.53
C GLU A 27 -6.60 14.83 11.48
N LEU A 28 -5.48 15.43 11.06
CA LEU A 28 -4.55 14.77 10.16
C LEU A 28 -3.92 13.54 10.82
N GLN A 29 -3.50 13.66 12.08
CA GLN A 29 -2.95 12.53 12.85
C GLN A 29 -3.95 11.38 12.96
N GLU A 30 -5.21 11.66 13.32
CA GLU A 30 -6.27 10.64 13.42
C GLU A 30 -6.53 9.95 12.07
N LYS A 31 -6.52 10.70 10.97
CA LYS A 31 -6.66 10.12 9.62
C LYS A 31 -5.48 9.22 9.26
N VAL A 32 -4.25 9.63 9.58
CA VAL A 32 -3.05 8.84 9.32
C VAL A 32 -3.06 7.56 10.16
N ASP A 33 -3.38 7.65 11.45
CA ASP A 33 -3.47 6.49 12.35
C ASP A 33 -4.58 5.53 11.89
N GLY A 34 -5.75 6.05 11.50
CA GLY A 34 -6.84 5.26 10.94
C GLY A 34 -6.46 4.55 9.65
N TYR A 35 -5.74 5.23 8.75
CA TYR A 35 -5.24 4.63 7.51
C TYR A 35 -4.18 3.55 7.79
N LEU A 36 -3.24 3.80 8.71
CA LEU A 36 -2.23 2.82 9.11
C LEU A 36 -2.87 1.57 9.72
N ILE A 37 -3.86 1.72 10.60
CA ILE A 37 -4.59 0.58 11.17
C ILE A 37 -5.34 -0.20 10.09
N GLN A 38 -5.99 0.47 9.14
CA GLN A 38 -6.67 -0.20 8.02
C GLN A 38 -5.68 -0.96 7.12
N LYS A 39 -4.55 -0.34 6.80
CA LYS A 39 -3.50 -0.94 5.99
C LYS A 39 -2.85 -2.14 6.70
N HIS A 40 -2.48 -1.99 7.97
CA HIS A 40 -1.93 -3.08 8.78
C HIS A 40 -2.93 -4.22 8.99
N LYS A 41 -4.22 -3.93 9.16
CA LYS A 41 -5.25 -4.96 9.15
C LYS A 41 -5.27 -5.69 7.81
N ALA A 42 -5.31 -4.99 6.69
CA ALA A 42 -5.28 -5.64 5.38
C ALA A 42 -4.04 -6.55 5.17
N GLU A 43 -2.88 -6.16 5.70
CA GLU A 43 -1.64 -6.96 5.63
C GLU A 43 -1.64 -8.17 6.60
N VAL A 44 -2.23 -8.05 7.79
CA VAL A 44 -2.22 -9.10 8.84
C VAL A 44 -3.45 -10.03 8.78
N GLU A 45 -4.56 -9.59 8.17
CA GLU A 45 -5.90 -10.20 8.33
C GLU A 45 -6.16 -11.46 7.49
N PHE A 46 -5.33 -11.74 6.48
CA PHE A 46 -5.56 -12.90 5.60
C PHE A 46 -4.84 -14.20 6.00
N GLY A 47 -3.94 -14.15 7.00
CA GLY A 47 -3.13 -15.31 7.42
C GLY A 47 -2.19 -15.80 6.31
N ASP A 48 -1.91 -17.11 6.26
CA ASP A 48 -1.15 -17.70 5.15
C ASP A 48 -1.98 -17.68 3.87
N ILE A 49 -1.62 -16.75 2.98
CA ILE A 49 -2.13 -16.69 1.61
C ILE A 49 -1.65 -17.97 0.90
N PRO A 50 -2.52 -18.72 0.19
CA PRO A 50 -2.10 -19.85 -0.64
C PRO A 50 -1.06 -19.41 -1.69
N ASP A 51 -0.02 -20.23 -1.91
CA ASP A 51 1.07 -19.91 -2.84
C ASP A 51 0.58 -19.58 -4.27
N GLU A 52 -0.51 -20.22 -4.72
CA GLU A 52 -1.12 -19.94 -6.03
C GLU A 52 -1.70 -18.52 -6.17
N PHE A 53 -1.92 -17.81 -5.06
CA PHE A 53 -2.44 -16.43 -5.04
C PHE A 53 -1.35 -15.39 -4.78
N ARG A 54 -0.12 -15.84 -4.51
CA ARG A 54 1.01 -14.96 -4.24
C ARG A 54 1.74 -14.59 -5.52
N ASP A 55 2.18 -13.33 -5.58
CA ASP A 55 3.05 -12.87 -6.65
C ASP A 55 4.42 -13.56 -6.53
N PRO A 56 4.95 -14.16 -7.61
CA PRO A 56 6.20 -14.92 -7.57
C PRO A 56 7.45 -14.07 -7.30
N LEU A 57 7.37 -12.74 -7.37
CA LEU A 57 8.49 -11.84 -7.09
C LEU A 57 8.38 -11.19 -5.71
N MET A 58 7.19 -10.69 -5.36
CA MET A 58 6.98 -9.92 -4.14
C MET A 58 6.38 -10.72 -2.98
N ASP A 59 5.96 -11.97 -3.20
CA ASP A 59 5.33 -12.84 -2.20
C ASP A 59 4.08 -12.21 -1.54
N THR A 60 3.41 -11.32 -2.27
CA THR A 60 2.20 -10.61 -1.84
C THR A 60 0.97 -11.14 -2.58
N LEU A 61 -0.21 -11.01 -1.99
CA LEU A 61 -1.47 -11.35 -2.66
C LEU A 61 -1.63 -10.59 -3.99
N MET A 62 -1.92 -11.31 -5.08
CA MET A 62 -2.27 -10.72 -6.36
C MET A 62 -3.71 -10.20 -6.36
N VAL A 63 -3.91 -8.92 -6.71
CA VAL A 63 -5.21 -8.26 -6.85
C VAL A 63 -5.65 -8.21 -8.32
N ASP A 64 -4.70 -7.97 -9.23
CA ASP A 64 -4.92 -7.98 -10.67
C ASP A 64 -3.91 -8.90 -11.37
N PRO A 65 -4.09 -10.23 -11.25
CA PRO A 65 -3.16 -11.19 -11.81
C PRO A 65 -3.17 -11.15 -13.35
N VAL A 66 -1.99 -11.19 -13.95
CA VAL A 66 -1.74 -11.24 -15.39
C VAL A 66 -0.80 -12.38 -15.75
N ILE A 67 -1.05 -13.01 -16.90
CA ILE A 67 -0.29 -14.11 -17.45
C ILE A 67 0.74 -13.55 -18.43
N LEU A 68 2.01 -13.86 -18.20
CA LEU A 68 3.10 -13.59 -19.13
C LEU A 68 3.10 -14.65 -20.25
N PRO A 69 3.71 -14.38 -21.43
CA PRO A 69 3.83 -15.37 -22.50
C PRO A 69 4.50 -16.69 -22.09
N GLY A 70 5.37 -16.65 -21.07
CA GLY A 70 5.99 -17.83 -20.47
C GLY A 70 5.08 -18.67 -19.57
N GLY A 71 3.83 -18.25 -19.36
CA GLY A 71 2.83 -18.92 -18.52
C GLY A 71 2.87 -18.54 -17.03
N THR A 72 3.90 -17.82 -16.58
CA THR A 72 3.97 -17.30 -15.22
C THR A 72 2.89 -16.23 -15.00
N VAL A 73 2.24 -16.29 -13.84
CA VAL A 73 1.25 -15.30 -13.42
C VAL A 73 1.88 -14.34 -12.41
N MET A 74 1.67 -13.04 -12.60
CA MET A 74 2.19 -11.98 -11.74
C MET A 74 1.13 -10.91 -11.48
N GLU A 75 1.34 -10.06 -10.49
CA GLU A 75 0.56 -8.84 -10.29
C GLU A 75 0.86 -7.79 -11.37
N ARG A 76 -0.18 -7.21 -11.97
CA ARG A 76 -0.03 -6.20 -13.03
C ARG A 76 0.87 -5.03 -12.60
N ALA A 77 0.64 -4.47 -11.42
CA ALA A 77 1.41 -3.31 -10.96
C ALA A 77 2.92 -3.61 -10.85
N ILE A 78 3.27 -4.86 -10.51
CA ILE A 78 4.66 -5.29 -10.35
C ILE A 78 5.33 -5.46 -11.73
N ILE A 79 4.69 -6.17 -12.66
CA ILE A 79 5.25 -6.36 -14.01
C ILE A 79 5.30 -5.05 -14.80
N THR A 80 4.28 -4.19 -14.72
CA THR A 80 4.32 -2.87 -15.38
C THR A 80 5.48 -2.03 -14.86
N ARG A 81 5.73 -2.03 -13.54
CA ARG A 81 6.90 -1.34 -12.97
C ARG A 81 8.23 -1.91 -13.47
N HIS A 82 8.32 -3.24 -13.63
CA HIS A 82 9.51 -3.86 -14.23
C HIS A 82 9.71 -3.35 -15.66
N LEU A 83 8.66 -3.37 -16.49
CA LEU A 83 8.69 -2.97 -17.90
C LEU A 83 9.05 -1.49 -18.12
N LEU A 84 8.77 -0.61 -17.15
CA LEU A 84 9.23 0.79 -17.16
C LEU A 84 10.75 0.91 -17.05
N ASN A 85 11.43 -0.05 -16.43
CA ASN A 85 12.88 -0.08 -16.27
C ASN A 85 13.57 -0.99 -17.29
N SER A 86 12.96 -2.12 -17.65
CA SER A 86 13.50 -3.14 -18.55
C SER A 86 12.37 -3.85 -19.28
N GLN A 87 12.36 -3.80 -20.62
CA GLN A 87 11.35 -4.46 -21.47
C GLN A 87 11.62 -5.96 -21.64
N THR A 88 11.73 -6.66 -20.51
CA THR A 88 12.06 -8.09 -20.44
C THR A 88 11.17 -8.80 -19.44
N ASP A 89 11.04 -10.13 -19.57
CA ASP A 89 10.47 -10.99 -18.54
C ASP A 89 11.45 -11.11 -17.34
N PRO A 90 11.00 -10.90 -16.10
CA PRO A 90 11.86 -10.90 -14.92
C PRO A 90 12.48 -12.27 -14.57
N PHE A 91 11.95 -13.38 -15.11
CA PHE A 91 12.40 -14.75 -14.82
C PHE A 91 13.34 -15.30 -15.88
N ASN A 92 12.98 -15.15 -17.16
CA ASN A 92 13.73 -15.76 -18.27
C ASN A 92 14.49 -14.72 -19.13
N ARG A 93 14.30 -13.43 -18.87
CA ARG A 93 14.94 -12.29 -19.56
C ARG A 93 14.64 -12.19 -21.06
N GLN A 94 13.60 -12.87 -21.55
CA GLN A 94 13.14 -12.69 -22.93
C GLN A 94 12.50 -11.30 -23.10
N PRO A 95 12.54 -10.71 -24.31
CA PRO A 95 11.83 -9.46 -24.57
C PRO A 95 10.33 -9.59 -24.25
N LEU A 96 9.78 -8.59 -23.58
CA LEU A 96 8.39 -8.59 -23.15
C LEU A 96 7.83 -7.17 -23.23
N ARG A 97 6.62 -7.03 -23.79
CA ARG A 97 5.85 -5.78 -23.78
C ARG A 97 4.57 -5.91 -22.96
N GLU A 98 4.04 -4.77 -22.54
CA GLU A 98 2.83 -4.71 -21.72
C GLU A 98 1.59 -5.22 -22.48
N GLU A 99 1.54 -5.04 -23.80
CA GLU A 99 0.43 -5.52 -24.64
C GLU A 99 0.35 -7.05 -24.72
N GLU A 100 1.46 -7.75 -24.41
CA GLU A 100 1.54 -9.21 -24.44
C GLU A 100 1.02 -9.85 -23.13
N LEU A 101 0.64 -9.02 -22.14
CA LEU A 101 0.10 -9.47 -20.87
C LEU A 101 -1.39 -9.80 -20.99
N VAL A 102 -1.75 -11.05 -20.66
CA VAL A 102 -3.14 -11.51 -20.70
C VAL A 102 -3.74 -11.48 -19.29
N PRO A 103 -4.92 -10.87 -19.05
CA PRO A 103 -5.55 -10.91 -17.73
C PRO A 103 -5.87 -12.35 -17.28
N ALA A 104 -5.46 -12.74 -16.06
CA ALA A 104 -5.77 -14.03 -15.47
C ALA A 104 -7.17 -14.02 -14.79
N THR A 105 -8.23 -13.84 -15.59
CA THR A 105 -9.59 -13.59 -15.07
C THR A 105 -10.10 -14.68 -14.15
N GLU A 106 -9.80 -15.94 -14.43
CA GLU A 106 -10.24 -17.07 -13.60
C GLU A 106 -9.51 -17.12 -12.26
N LEU A 107 -8.21 -16.81 -12.24
CA LEU A 107 -7.46 -16.71 -10.99
C LEU A 107 -7.96 -15.54 -10.14
N LYS A 108 -8.21 -14.39 -10.77
CA LYS A 108 -8.79 -13.22 -10.10
C LYS A 108 -10.13 -13.53 -9.42
N LYS A 109 -11.00 -14.30 -10.09
CA LYS A 109 -12.26 -14.78 -9.50
C LYS A 109 -12.00 -15.66 -8.28
N LYS A 110 -11.11 -16.65 -8.38
CA LYS A 110 -10.76 -17.54 -7.25
C LYS A 110 -10.24 -16.75 -6.05
N ILE A 111 -9.32 -15.81 -6.28
CA ILE A 111 -8.79 -14.93 -5.23
C ILE A 111 -9.92 -14.13 -4.59
N SER A 112 -10.83 -13.56 -5.39
CA SER A 112 -11.96 -12.79 -4.87
C SER A 112 -12.93 -13.63 -4.02
N SER A 113 -13.21 -14.87 -4.43
CA SER A 113 -14.03 -15.81 -3.65
C SER A 113 -13.36 -16.17 -2.32
N TRP A 114 -12.05 -16.47 -2.34
CA TRP A 114 -11.28 -16.76 -1.14
C TRP A 114 -11.26 -15.57 -0.16
N LEU A 115 -11.09 -14.35 -0.67
CA LEU A 115 -11.16 -13.13 0.15
C LEU A 115 -12.55 -12.96 0.81
N ALA A 116 -13.63 -13.23 0.06
CA ALA A 116 -14.99 -13.16 0.59
C ALA A 116 -15.24 -14.21 1.67
N GLU A 117 -14.77 -15.44 1.47
CA GLU A 117 -14.85 -16.51 2.47
C GLU A 117 -14.10 -16.14 3.76
N LYS A 118 -12.89 -15.59 3.63
CA LYS A 118 -12.09 -15.13 4.78
C LYS A 118 -12.76 -13.99 5.54
N LYS A 119 -13.41 -13.08 4.84
CA LYS A 119 -14.16 -11.97 5.44
C LYS A 119 -15.43 -12.44 6.16
N ASN A 120 -16.11 -13.44 5.62
CA ASN A 120 -17.34 -14.01 6.19
C ASN A 120 -17.08 -15.04 7.31
N SER A 121 -15.86 -15.61 7.39
CA SER A 121 -15.46 -16.51 8.48
C SER A 121 -15.07 -15.78 9.76
N LYS A 122 -15.36 -14.48 9.85
CA LYS A 122 -15.12 -13.62 11.01
C LYS A 122 -16.43 -13.25 11.69
#